data_AF-A0A7X8VPJ1-F1
#
_entry.id   AF-A0A7X8VPJ1-F1
#
_cell.length_a   1.000
_cell.length_b   1.000
_cell.length_c   1.000
_cell.angle_alpha   90.00
_cell.angle_beta   90.00
_cell.angle_gamma   90.00
#
_symmetry.space_group_name_H-M   'P 1'
#
loop_
_entity.id
_entity.type
_entity.pdbx_description
1 polymer ?
#
loop_
_entity_poly.entity_id
_entity_poly.type
_entity_poly.pdbx_seq_one_letter_code
_entity_poly.pdbx_strand_id
1 'polypeptide(L)'
;MFANPEKAQGVNPAEVFTRMLGELPWANLLAYVQANAALHKMCTFGGHRLEPKKRQRLEKIISREAEKSDFSEASCNGLFAVWYPVHEELHNKLEEYFHSDEYLDYRKENKLGDDDYVLSDEKFAEFYAVREQPAWRILLHFSPLKFSDTQAEQILDESQGNSDLLEQIAQQAQELEQLRRRDAQLSAEQARLQEQQQAANAELLELKKQLRVMRGEREAMQQKYDSSQAEARHLQQRLQENESQLGLRQTELEEGFKRDMARLQNDFNRVSEQLAAWQSKYEEQRLLNRGLERNSVEADKAKALAETESTRLSAAMERSSKFVDLLLSRIDWPKVGAAMKMNPTLRRNFNSLVRKLNYEEDRSLTIEGTLTEFWEKLNKSEEELVRRLAQSNTLEVMAGDLPAFWEQVSELFSDVQINLEARSFMLGFLQEIFFQSIELEDLQEPVVPKNKLKK
;
A
#
# COMPACT_ATOMS: atom_id res chain seq x y z
N MET A 1 -114.13 52.08 12.38
CA MET A 1 -113.88 53.34 11.69
C MET A 1 -113.21 53.07 10.37
N PHE A 2 -113.98 53.03 9.27
CA PHE A 2 -113.47 53.43 7.98
C PHE A 2 -113.72 54.94 7.80
N ALA A 3 -112.65 55.72 7.70
CA ALA A 3 -112.77 57.17 7.77
C ALA A 3 -113.03 57.84 6.40
N ASN A 4 -112.82 57.12 5.28
CA ASN A 4 -112.91 57.68 3.91
C ASN A 4 -113.77 56.86 2.91
N PRO A 5 -114.97 56.37 3.26
CA PRO A 5 -115.75 55.51 2.36
C PRO A 5 -116.15 56.19 1.04
N GLU A 6 -116.31 57.52 1.02
CA GLU A 6 -116.71 58.29 -0.17
C GLU A 6 -115.53 58.62 -1.11
N LYS A 7 -114.30 58.73 -0.57
CA LYS A 7 -113.09 59.14 -1.32
C LYS A 7 -112.32 57.96 -1.93
N ALA A 8 -112.67 56.75 -1.50
CA ALA A 8 -112.16 55.49 -2.00
C ALA A 8 -112.87 55.01 -3.29
N GLN A 9 -113.79 55.80 -3.86
CA GLN A 9 -114.58 55.41 -5.03
C GLN A 9 -113.68 55.16 -6.25
N GLY A 10 -113.69 53.93 -6.76
CA GLY A 10 -112.92 53.52 -7.94
C GLY A 10 -111.81 52.48 -7.67
N VAL A 11 -111.48 52.21 -6.40
CA VAL A 11 -110.54 51.16 -6.02
C VAL A 11 -111.29 49.90 -5.58
N ASN A 12 -110.79 48.72 -5.98
CA ASN A 12 -111.39 47.45 -5.61
C ASN A 12 -110.99 47.05 -4.17
N PRO A 13 -111.90 47.05 -3.19
CA PRO A 13 -111.58 46.70 -1.80
C PRO A 13 -111.04 45.27 -1.66
N ALA A 14 -111.44 44.35 -2.55
CA ALA A 14 -110.95 42.98 -2.55
C ALA A 14 -109.46 42.90 -2.93
N GLU A 15 -109.00 43.76 -3.83
CA GLU A 15 -107.61 43.81 -4.27
C GLU A 15 -106.70 44.38 -3.19
N VAL A 16 -107.11 45.49 -2.57
CA VAL A 16 -106.38 46.14 -1.46
C VAL A 16 -106.32 45.21 -0.24
N PHE A 17 -107.42 44.51 0.07
CA PHE A 17 -107.46 43.55 1.17
C PHE A 17 -106.56 42.34 0.91
N THR A 18 -106.56 41.81 -0.31
CA THR A 18 -105.70 40.67 -0.69
C THR A 18 -104.23 41.05 -0.64
N ARG A 19 -103.90 42.28 -1.03
CA ARG A 19 -102.55 42.81 -0.92
C ARG A 19 -102.07 42.94 0.53
N MET A 20 -102.89 43.57 1.38
CA MET A 20 -102.63 43.69 2.81
C MET A 20 -102.38 42.31 3.47
N LEU A 21 -103.15 41.31 3.07
CA LEU A 21 -102.99 39.93 3.53
C LEU A 21 -101.70 39.25 3.03
N GLY A 22 -101.31 39.52 1.78
CA GLY A 22 -100.11 38.97 1.13
C GLY A 22 -98.80 39.54 1.69
N GLU A 23 -98.81 40.78 2.15
CA GLU A 23 -97.63 41.48 2.68
C GLU A 23 -97.27 41.04 4.12
N LEU A 24 -98.18 40.36 4.84
CA LEU A 24 -97.93 39.92 6.21
C LEU A 24 -96.83 38.83 6.31
N PRO A 25 -95.89 38.92 7.25
CA PRO A 25 -95.04 37.81 7.64
C PRO A 25 -95.87 36.62 8.14
N TRP A 26 -95.34 35.40 7.97
CA TRP A 26 -96.04 34.18 8.35
C TRP A 26 -96.44 34.16 9.84
N ALA A 27 -95.56 34.67 10.73
CA ALA A 27 -95.83 34.73 12.16
C ALA A 27 -97.05 35.60 12.49
N ASN A 28 -97.15 36.77 11.85
CA ASN A 28 -98.22 37.75 12.05
C ASN A 28 -99.55 37.23 11.47
N LEU A 29 -99.51 36.63 10.28
CA LEU A 29 -100.66 35.96 9.67
C LEU A 29 -101.18 34.82 10.57
N LEU A 30 -100.27 34.01 11.13
CA LEU A 30 -100.62 32.92 12.04
C LEU A 30 -101.28 33.46 13.33
N ALA A 31 -100.71 34.51 13.92
CA ALA A 31 -101.25 35.16 15.11
C ALA A 31 -102.66 35.73 14.86
N TYR A 32 -102.87 36.41 13.72
CA TYR A 32 -104.17 36.91 13.29
C TYR A 32 -105.22 35.79 13.17
N VAL A 33 -104.87 34.69 12.50
CA VAL A 33 -105.77 33.53 12.33
C VAL A 33 -106.06 32.84 13.67
N GLN A 34 -105.11 32.80 14.60
CA GLN A 34 -105.30 32.19 15.92
C GLN A 34 -106.12 33.09 16.87
N ALA A 35 -105.98 34.41 16.77
CA ALA A 35 -106.72 35.37 17.57
C ALA A 35 -108.22 35.41 17.20
N ASN A 36 -108.56 35.16 15.94
CA ASN A 36 -109.93 35.10 15.48
C ASN A 36 -110.46 33.65 15.48
N ALA A 37 -111.24 33.28 16.51
CA ALA A 37 -111.75 31.91 16.70
C ALA A 37 -112.57 31.37 15.51
N ALA A 38 -113.30 32.24 14.81
CA ALA A 38 -114.08 31.86 13.63
C ALA A 38 -113.17 31.53 12.44
N LEU A 39 -112.18 32.38 12.16
CA LEU A 39 -111.18 32.13 11.12
C LEU A 39 -110.31 30.90 11.46
N HIS A 40 -109.92 30.73 12.72
CA HIS A 40 -109.16 29.58 13.18
C HIS A 40 -109.88 28.26 12.86
N LYS A 41 -111.18 28.19 13.18
CA LYS A 41 -112.02 27.02 12.92
C LYS A 41 -112.16 26.75 11.42
N MET A 42 -112.33 27.79 10.60
CA MET A 42 -112.45 27.66 9.15
C MET A 42 -111.13 27.21 8.49
N CYS A 43 -110.00 27.72 8.99
CA CYS A 43 -108.68 27.39 8.48
C CYS A 43 -108.25 25.95 8.82
N THR A 44 -108.63 25.46 10.01
CA THR A 44 -108.30 24.12 10.51
C THR A 44 -109.38 23.06 10.25
N PHE A 45 -110.51 23.45 9.66
CA PHE A 45 -111.60 22.56 9.27
C PHE A 45 -111.08 21.36 8.47
N GLY A 46 -111.45 20.13 8.85
CA GLY A 46 -110.95 18.91 8.21
C GLY A 46 -109.54 18.45 8.67
N GLY A 47 -109.02 18.97 9.78
CA GLY A 47 -107.73 18.53 10.35
C GLY A 47 -106.50 19.16 9.69
N HIS A 48 -106.68 20.24 8.94
CA HIS A 48 -105.57 20.94 8.31
C HIS A 48 -104.73 21.72 9.34
N ARG A 49 -103.41 21.49 9.30
CA ARG A 49 -102.43 22.25 10.09
C ARG A 49 -102.15 23.62 9.48
N LEU A 50 -101.94 24.62 10.33
CA LEU A 50 -101.49 25.96 9.97
C LEU A 50 -99.97 25.93 9.73
N GLU A 51 -99.56 25.74 8.47
CA GLU A 51 -98.16 25.61 8.07
C GLU A 51 -97.81 26.62 6.96
N PRO A 52 -96.57 27.14 6.90
CA PRO A 52 -96.17 28.14 5.89
C PRO A 52 -96.44 27.67 4.46
N LYS A 53 -96.25 26.37 4.18
CA LYS A 53 -96.48 25.76 2.87
C LYS A 53 -97.94 25.84 2.40
N LYS A 54 -98.89 26.07 3.32
CA LYS A 54 -100.33 26.16 3.04
C LYS A 54 -100.86 27.60 3.06
N ARG A 55 -99.97 28.59 3.11
CA ARG A 55 -100.30 30.02 3.16
C ARG A 55 -101.35 30.44 2.13
N GLN A 56 -101.15 30.12 0.84
CA GLN A 56 -102.10 30.47 -0.23
C GLN A 56 -103.53 29.93 -0.01
N ARG A 57 -103.67 28.75 0.61
CA ARG A 57 -105.00 28.20 0.96
C ARG A 57 -105.64 29.02 2.07
N LEU A 58 -104.86 29.40 3.08
CA LEU A 58 -105.34 30.19 4.22
C LEU A 58 -105.73 31.59 3.77
N GLU A 59 -104.93 32.24 2.94
CA GLU A 59 -105.23 33.55 2.36
C GLU A 59 -106.56 33.51 1.60
N LYS A 60 -106.79 32.48 0.76
CA LYS A 60 -108.07 32.29 0.06
C LYS A 60 -109.26 32.12 1.01
N ILE A 61 -109.09 31.47 2.15
CA ILE A 61 -110.18 31.29 3.13
C ILE A 61 -110.49 32.63 3.81
N ILE A 62 -109.46 33.39 4.18
CA ILE A 62 -109.60 34.70 4.82
C ILE A 62 -110.23 35.71 3.86
N SER A 63 -109.77 35.79 2.61
CA SER A 63 -110.37 36.67 1.59
C SER A 63 -111.83 36.34 1.33
N ARG A 64 -112.19 35.05 1.18
CA ARG A 64 -113.61 34.64 1.00
C ARG A 64 -114.49 34.99 2.20
N GLU A 65 -113.94 34.95 3.41
CA GLU A 65 -114.71 35.31 4.60
C GLU A 65 -114.90 36.83 4.70
N ALA A 66 -113.88 37.61 4.35
CA ALA A 66 -113.98 39.06 4.23
C ALA A 66 -115.01 39.47 3.17
N GLU A 67 -114.99 38.83 1.99
CA GLU A 67 -115.95 39.04 0.89
C GLU A 67 -117.40 38.74 1.31
N LYS A 68 -117.66 37.66 2.05
CA LYS A 68 -119.01 37.34 2.55
C LYS A 68 -119.55 38.41 3.50
N SER A 69 -118.66 39.07 4.22
CA SER A 69 -119.00 40.17 5.13
C SER A 69 -118.99 41.54 4.45
N ASP A 70 -118.91 41.57 3.12
CA ASP A 70 -118.77 42.79 2.30
C ASP A 70 -117.65 43.72 2.81
N PHE A 71 -116.51 43.12 3.17
CA PHE A 71 -115.36 43.82 3.75
C PHE A 71 -115.71 44.68 4.97
N SER A 72 -116.61 44.19 5.84
CA SER A 72 -117.04 44.88 7.06
C SER A 72 -115.88 45.39 7.92
N GLU A 73 -116.13 46.50 8.62
CA GLU A 73 -115.17 47.14 9.53
C GLU A 73 -114.50 46.17 10.51
N ALA A 74 -115.27 45.24 11.08
CA ALA A 74 -114.76 44.30 12.06
C ALA A 74 -113.68 43.36 11.48
N SER A 75 -113.84 42.93 10.23
CA SER A 75 -112.92 42.01 9.55
C SER A 75 -111.65 42.72 9.06
N CYS A 76 -111.79 43.93 8.52
CA CYS A 76 -110.65 44.66 7.93
C CYS A 76 -109.81 45.37 9.00
N ASN A 77 -110.42 45.90 10.08
CA ASN A 77 -109.67 46.55 11.16
C ASN A 77 -108.73 45.58 11.86
N GLY A 78 -109.18 44.33 12.08
CA GLY A 78 -108.36 43.30 12.70
C GLY A 78 -107.14 42.93 11.86
N LEU A 79 -107.28 42.92 10.52
CA LEU A 79 -106.17 42.65 9.62
C LEU A 79 -105.24 43.86 9.48
N PHE A 80 -105.80 45.06 9.38
CA PHE A 80 -105.03 46.31 9.33
C PHE A 80 -104.18 46.52 10.58
N ALA A 81 -104.71 46.26 11.78
CA ALA A 81 -103.97 46.37 13.04
C ALA A 81 -102.74 45.45 13.11
N VAL A 82 -102.76 44.33 12.40
CA VAL A 82 -101.63 43.39 12.32
C VAL A 82 -100.67 43.75 11.19
N TRP A 83 -101.17 44.38 10.12
CA TRP A 83 -100.38 44.82 8.96
C TRP A 83 -99.62 46.12 9.24
N TYR A 84 -100.25 47.09 9.89
CA TYR A 84 -99.68 48.42 10.07
C TYR A 84 -98.30 48.41 10.78
N PRO A 85 -98.09 47.67 11.89
CA PRO A 85 -96.77 47.60 12.53
C PRO A 85 -95.70 46.82 11.75
N VAL A 86 -96.08 46.03 10.74
CA VAL A 86 -95.13 45.27 9.91
C VAL A 86 -94.39 46.20 8.95
N HIS A 87 -95.03 47.27 8.51
CA HIS A 87 -94.43 48.28 7.66
C HIS A 87 -93.73 49.34 8.52
N GLU A 88 -92.65 48.92 9.21
CA GLU A 88 -91.95 49.69 10.25
C GLU A 88 -91.63 51.13 9.84
N GLU A 89 -91.15 51.37 8.61
CA GLU A 89 -90.81 52.72 8.15
C GLU A 89 -92.03 53.64 8.05
N LEU A 90 -93.16 53.15 7.52
CA LEU A 90 -94.40 53.92 7.40
C LEU A 90 -95.09 54.08 8.77
N HIS A 91 -95.09 53.01 9.57
CA HIS A 91 -95.63 52.99 10.93
C HIS A 91 -94.92 54.02 11.81
N ASN A 92 -93.59 53.97 11.88
CA ASN A 92 -92.82 54.87 12.73
C ASN A 92 -92.99 56.34 12.32
N LYS A 93 -92.94 56.65 11.01
CA LYS A 93 -93.16 58.02 10.50
C LYS A 93 -94.51 58.60 10.95
N LEU A 94 -95.58 57.81 10.82
CA LEU A 94 -96.93 58.26 11.17
C LEU A 94 -97.16 58.32 12.68
N GLU A 95 -96.72 57.30 13.43
CA GLU A 95 -96.89 57.27 14.88
C GLU A 95 -96.03 58.34 15.57
N GLU A 96 -94.78 58.56 15.15
CA GLU A 96 -93.94 59.63 15.71
C GLU A 96 -94.58 61.00 15.48
N TYR A 97 -95.17 61.24 14.30
CA TYR A 97 -95.90 62.46 14.03
C TYR A 97 -97.17 62.58 14.88
N PHE A 98 -98.01 61.54 14.96
CA PHE A 98 -99.25 61.60 15.75
C PHE A 98 -99.02 61.72 17.27
N HIS A 99 -97.84 61.34 17.76
CA HIS A 99 -97.44 61.52 19.16
C HIS A 99 -96.57 62.77 19.39
N SER A 100 -96.27 63.54 18.34
CA SER A 100 -95.46 64.75 18.45
C SER A 100 -96.23 65.93 19.06
N ASP A 101 -95.50 66.83 19.72
CA ASP A 101 -96.06 68.09 20.22
C ASP A 101 -96.67 68.93 19.07
N GLU A 102 -96.07 68.87 17.87
CA GLU A 102 -96.55 69.52 16.66
C GLU A 102 -97.98 69.08 16.30
N TYR A 103 -98.26 67.77 16.37
CA TYR A 103 -99.59 67.25 16.07
C TYR A 103 -100.61 67.55 17.16
N LEU A 104 -100.20 67.50 18.43
CA LEU A 104 -101.08 67.81 19.57
C LEU A 104 -101.57 69.26 19.54
N ASP A 105 -100.73 70.19 19.10
CA ASP A 105 -101.10 71.59 18.94
C ASP A 105 -101.97 71.82 17.70
N TYR A 106 -101.64 71.19 16.56
CA TYR A 106 -102.50 71.16 15.36
C TYR A 106 -103.92 70.65 15.69
N ARG A 107 -104.02 69.63 16.54
CA ARG A 107 -105.28 69.02 16.96
C ARG A 107 -106.15 69.98 17.80
N LYS A 108 -105.52 70.76 18.70
CA LYS A 108 -106.22 71.79 19.50
C LYS A 108 -106.69 72.96 18.63
N GLU A 109 -105.87 73.41 17.70
CA GLU A 109 -106.19 74.54 16.80
C GLU A 109 -107.37 74.21 15.87
N ASN A 110 -107.40 72.99 15.33
CA ASN A 110 -108.43 72.55 14.38
C ASN A 110 -109.65 71.88 15.03
N LYS A 111 -109.73 71.83 16.36
CA LYS A 111 -110.85 71.26 17.14
C LYS A 111 -111.21 69.82 16.74
N LEU A 112 -110.20 68.98 16.53
CA LEU A 112 -110.39 67.57 16.13
C LEU A 112 -110.74 66.69 17.35
N GLY A 113 -111.66 65.73 17.17
CA GLY A 113 -112.05 64.77 18.22
C GLY A 113 -110.92 63.81 18.61
N ASP A 114 -111.11 63.06 19.72
CA ASP A 114 -110.14 62.06 20.21
C ASP A 114 -109.86 60.93 19.24
N ASP A 115 -110.79 60.66 18.33
CA ASP A 115 -110.67 59.62 17.32
C ASP A 115 -110.40 60.15 15.90
N ASP A 116 -110.16 61.46 15.74
CA ASP A 116 -109.98 62.10 14.42
C ASP A 116 -108.50 62.23 14.07
N TYR A 117 -107.96 61.24 13.35
CA TYR A 117 -106.61 61.30 12.77
C TYR A 117 -106.67 61.96 11.39
N VAL A 118 -105.85 62.99 11.17
CA VAL A 118 -105.77 63.78 9.93
C VAL A 118 -104.31 64.18 9.66
N LEU A 119 -103.88 64.19 8.39
CA LEU A 119 -102.59 64.79 7.97
C LEU A 119 -102.83 66.14 7.30
N SER A 120 -102.01 67.14 7.62
CA SER A 120 -101.95 68.38 6.84
C SER A 120 -101.34 68.12 5.46
N ASP A 121 -101.66 68.95 4.46
CA ASP A 121 -101.13 68.76 3.10
C ASP A 121 -99.60 68.84 3.03
N GLU A 122 -98.97 69.67 3.88
CA GLU A 122 -97.52 69.78 3.96
C GLU A 122 -96.87 68.48 4.46
N LYS A 123 -97.45 67.88 5.51
CA LYS A 123 -96.96 66.61 6.07
C LYS A 123 -97.28 65.42 5.19
N PHE A 124 -98.41 65.47 4.48
CA PHE A 124 -98.71 64.49 3.45
C PHE A 124 -97.66 64.51 2.33
N ALA A 125 -97.26 65.68 1.83
CA ALA A 125 -96.22 65.79 0.81
C ALA A 125 -94.83 65.35 1.32
N GLU A 126 -94.54 65.50 2.61
CA GLU A 126 -93.31 65.01 3.25
C GLU A 126 -93.28 63.48 3.37
N PHE A 127 -94.41 62.87 3.73
CA PHE A 127 -94.47 61.44 4.02
C PHE A 127 -94.83 60.58 2.81
N TYR A 128 -95.57 61.12 1.85
CA TYR A 128 -96.00 60.38 0.67
C TYR A 128 -94.86 60.21 -0.34
N ALA A 129 -94.45 58.96 -0.56
CA ALA A 129 -93.53 58.57 -1.63
C ALA A 129 -94.25 57.70 -2.66
N VAL A 130 -94.08 58.00 -3.95
CA VAL A 130 -94.70 57.25 -5.06
C VAL A 130 -94.37 55.75 -4.99
N ARG A 131 -93.18 55.39 -4.52
CA ARG A 131 -92.75 53.99 -4.35
C ARG A 131 -93.56 53.23 -3.29
N GLU A 132 -94.11 53.95 -2.30
CA GLU A 132 -94.93 53.41 -1.23
C GLU A 132 -96.44 53.54 -1.52
N GLN A 133 -96.82 54.07 -2.68
CA GLN A 133 -98.21 54.30 -3.10
C GLN A 133 -99.17 53.16 -2.74
N PRO A 134 -98.80 51.87 -2.87
CA PRO A 134 -99.73 50.81 -2.53
C PRO A 134 -100.01 50.64 -1.03
N ALA A 135 -99.06 50.98 -0.16
CA ALA A 135 -99.29 51.02 1.28
C ALA A 135 -100.19 52.20 1.66
N TRP A 136 -100.04 53.34 0.96
CA TRP A 136 -100.92 54.50 1.09
C TRP A 136 -102.36 54.22 0.59
N ARG A 137 -102.54 53.36 -0.41
CA ARG A 137 -103.87 52.86 -0.82
C ARG A 137 -104.55 52.02 0.28
N ILE A 138 -103.78 51.22 1.01
CA ILE A 138 -104.28 50.46 2.17
C ILE A 138 -104.69 51.42 3.29
N LEU A 139 -103.88 52.45 3.56
CA LEU A 139 -104.23 53.50 4.53
C LEU A 139 -105.51 54.24 4.13
N LEU A 140 -105.66 54.63 2.86
CA LEU A 140 -106.86 55.33 2.37
C LEU A 140 -108.16 54.55 2.63
N HIS A 141 -108.12 53.22 2.54
CA HIS A 141 -109.30 52.34 2.66
C HIS A 141 -109.58 51.82 4.07
N PHE A 142 -108.54 51.39 4.79
CA PHE A 142 -108.70 50.60 6.02
C PHE A 142 -108.14 51.28 7.28
N SER A 143 -107.49 52.44 7.15
CA SER A 143 -107.02 53.22 8.30
C SER A 143 -108.12 54.13 8.87
N PRO A 144 -108.06 54.46 10.18
CA PRO A 144 -108.84 55.54 10.77
C PRO A 144 -108.40 56.95 10.30
N LEU A 145 -107.31 57.06 9.54
CA LEU A 145 -106.78 58.34 9.03
C LEU A 145 -107.71 58.96 7.97
N LYS A 146 -108.12 60.22 8.16
CA LYS A 146 -108.92 61.00 7.20
C LYS A 146 -108.01 61.73 6.21
N PHE A 147 -108.30 61.58 4.93
CA PHE A 147 -107.59 62.26 3.84
C PHE A 147 -108.44 63.37 3.23
N SER A 148 -107.81 64.44 2.74
CA SER A 148 -108.47 65.43 1.87
C SER A 148 -108.71 64.87 0.47
N ASP A 149 -109.56 65.51 -0.34
CA ASP A 149 -109.88 65.01 -1.69
C ASP A 149 -108.65 65.07 -2.62
N THR A 150 -107.83 66.10 -2.45
CA THR A 150 -106.56 66.27 -3.17
C THR A 150 -105.52 65.22 -2.79
N GLN A 151 -105.42 64.86 -1.51
CA GLN A 151 -104.55 63.77 -1.04
C GLN A 151 -105.01 62.42 -1.60
N ALA A 152 -106.32 62.16 -1.60
CA ALA A 152 -106.88 60.92 -2.15
C ALA A 152 -106.59 60.78 -3.66
N GLU A 153 -106.74 61.84 -4.45
CA GLU A 153 -106.40 61.83 -5.89
C GLU A 153 -104.92 61.51 -6.14
N GLN A 154 -104.00 62.07 -5.33
CA GLN A 154 -102.57 61.81 -5.45
C GLN A 154 -102.19 60.36 -5.12
N ILE A 155 -102.85 59.74 -4.14
CA ILE A 155 -102.65 58.32 -3.80
C ILE A 155 -103.12 57.40 -4.94
N LEU A 156 -104.11 57.84 -5.72
CA LEU A 156 -104.73 57.05 -6.78
C LEU A 156 -104.06 57.23 -8.16
N ASP A 157 -103.18 58.22 -8.36
CA ASP A 157 -102.51 58.47 -9.64
C ASP A 157 -101.44 57.41 -9.99
N GLU A 158 -101.74 56.52 -10.93
CA GLU A 158 -100.87 55.42 -11.39
C GLU A 158 -99.78 55.84 -12.37
N SER A 159 -99.84 57.07 -12.90
CA SER A 159 -98.92 57.52 -13.96
C SER A 159 -97.50 57.79 -13.45
N GLN A 160 -97.36 58.17 -12.17
CA GLN A 160 -96.09 58.56 -11.56
C GLN A 160 -95.19 57.36 -11.19
N GLY A 161 -95.76 56.22 -10.80
CA GLY A 161 -94.97 55.04 -10.41
C GLY A 161 -94.26 54.33 -11.57
N ASN A 162 -94.78 54.48 -12.79
CA ASN A 162 -94.24 53.82 -13.97
C ASN A 162 -92.97 54.50 -14.52
N SER A 163 -92.77 55.80 -14.31
CA SER A 163 -91.57 56.51 -14.77
C SER A 163 -90.33 56.13 -13.97
N ASP A 164 -90.45 56.08 -12.63
CA ASP A 164 -89.31 55.82 -11.73
C ASP A 164 -88.78 54.38 -11.86
N LEU A 165 -89.68 53.42 -12.14
CA LEU A 165 -89.30 52.03 -12.38
C LEU A 165 -88.50 51.88 -13.67
N LEU A 166 -88.84 52.62 -14.73
CA LEU A 166 -88.11 52.58 -16.00
C LEU A 166 -86.69 53.14 -15.86
N GLU A 167 -86.52 54.20 -15.06
CA GLU A 167 -85.21 54.79 -14.80
C GLU A 167 -84.30 53.84 -13.99
N GLN A 168 -84.86 53.15 -12.99
CA GLN A 168 -84.11 52.13 -12.23
C GLN A 168 -83.70 50.93 -13.08
N ILE A 169 -84.56 50.46 -14.00
CA ILE A 169 -84.23 49.38 -14.93
C ILE A 169 -83.05 49.79 -15.83
N ALA A 170 -83.02 51.04 -16.30
CA ALA A 170 -81.93 51.54 -17.13
C ALA A 170 -80.60 51.60 -16.37
N GLN A 171 -80.61 52.06 -15.11
CA GLN A 171 -79.42 52.10 -14.26
C GLN A 171 -78.89 50.68 -13.95
N GLN A 172 -79.76 49.75 -13.58
CA GLN A 172 -79.38 48.37 -13.31
C GLN A 172 -78.85 47.65 -14.55
N ALA A 173 -79.38 47.95 -15.74
CA ALA A 173 -78.88 47.41 -16.99
C ALA A 173 -77.43 47.88 -17.28
N GLN A 174 -77.11 49.15 -17.00
CA GLN A 174 -75.75 49.66 -17.12
C GLN A 174 -74.79 49.00 -16.13
N GLU A 175 -75.18 48.85 -14.86
CA GLU A 175 -74.36 48.17 -13.85
C GLU A 175 -74.08 46.71 -14.23
N LEU A 176 -75.09 45.99 -14.71
CA LEU A 176 -74.92 44.61 -15.21
C LEU A 176 -73.94 44.53 -16.38
N GLU A 177 -73.98 45.49 -17.29
CA GLU A 177 -73.03 45.51 -18.42
C GLU A 177 -71.60 45.80 -17.96
N GLN A 178 -71.41 46.71 -17.00
CA GLN A 178 -70.10 46.99 -16.41
C GLN A 178 -69.55 45.78 -15.65
N LEU A 179 -70.39 45.09 -14.87
CA LEU A 179 -70.00 43.87 -14.16
C LEU A 179 -69.60 42.76 -15.13
N ARG A 180 -70.37 42.55 -16.20
CA ARG A 180 -70.01 41.58 -17.26
C ARG A 180 -68.67 41.89 -17.91
N ARG A 181 -68.37 43.17 -18.16
CA ARG A 181 -67.07 43.59 -18.71
C ARG A 181 -65.93 43.31 -17.74
N ARG A 182 -66.12 43.57 -16.44
CA ARG A 182 -65.14 43.23 -15.40
C ARG A 182 -64.92 41.72 -15.27
N ASP A 183 -65.98 40.93 -15.25
CA ASP A 183 -65.87 39.46 -15.19
C ASP A 183 -65.11 38.90 -16.40
N ALA A 184 -65.36 39.43 -17.60
CA ALA A 184 -64.62 39.01 -18.80
C ALA A 184 -63.12 39.36 -18.70
N GLN A 185 -62.78 40.53 -18.15
CA GLN A 185 -61.38 40.93 -17.93
C GLN A 185 -60.70 40.03 -16.89
N LEU A 186 -61.35 39.81 -15.74
CA LEU A 186 -60.81 38.95 -14.68
C LEU A 186 -60.65 37.50 -15.15
N SER A 187 -61.59 36.98 -15.93
CA SER A 187 -61.50 35.65 -16.53
C SER A 187 -60.32 35.52 -17.49
N ALA A 188 -60.08 36.54 -18.33
CA ALA A 188 -58.93 36.57 -19.24
C ALA A 188 -57.60 36.65 -18.48
N GLU A 189 -57.51 37.45 -17.42
CA GLU A 189 -56.34 37.52 -16.55
C GLU A 189 -56.08 36.20 -15.83
N GLN A 190 -57.14 35.55 -15.33
CA GLN A 190 -57.04 34.26 -14.65
C GLN A 190 -56.54 33.16 -15.59
N ALA A 191 -57.03 33.12 -16.84
CA ALA A 191 -56.54 32.20 -17.86
C ALA A 191 -55.06 32.42 -18.16
N ARG A 192 -54.65 33.69 -18.31
CA ARG A 192 -53.24 34.05 -18.58
C ARG A 192 -52.32 33.66 -17.42
N LEU A 193 -52.74 33.87 -16.17
CA LEU A 193 -52.00 33.46 -14.98
C LEU A 193 -51.89 31.94 -14.87
N GLN A 194 -52.95 31.20 -15.21
CA GLN A 194 -52.90 29.74 -15.25
C GLN A 194 -51.90 29.22 -16.29
N GLU A 195 -51.88 29.81 -17.48
CA GLU A 195 -50.94 29.43 -18.54
C GLU A 195 -49.48 29.71 -18.12
N GLN A 196 -49.21 30.87 -17.52
CA GLN A 196 -47.90 31.18 -16.95
C GLN A 196 -47.49 30.22 -15.83
N GLN A 197 -48.43 29.86 -14.95
CA GLN A 197 -48.16 28.90 -13.88
C GLN A 197 -47.85 27.50 -14.43
N GLN A 198 -48.55 27.07 -15.48
CA GLN A 198 -48.29 25.80 -16.16
C GLN A 198 -46.91 25.79 -16.83
N ALA A 199 -46.55 26.86 -17.53
CA ALA A 199 -45.23 27.01 -18.16
C ALA A 199 -44.10 26.98 -17.10
N ALA A 200 -44.23 27.75 -16.03
CA ALA A 200 -43.25 27.76 -14.94
C ALA A 200 -43.11 26.38 -14.27
N ASN A 201 -44.22 25.65 -14.09
CA ASN A 201 -44.17 24.29 -13.54
C ASN A 201 -43.48 23.30 -14.49
N ALA A 202 -43.67 23.44 -15.81
CA ALA A 202 -42.99 22.62 -16.80
C ALA A 202 -41.47 22.86 -16.78
N GLU A 203 -41.04 24.12 -16.77
CA GLU A 203 -39.63 24.50 -16.63
C GLU A 203 -39.02 23.96 -15.33
N LEU A 204 -39.76 24.06 -14.21
CA LEU A 204 -39.29 23.57 -12.91
C LEU A 204 -39.12 22.04 -12.90
N LEU A 205 -40.01 21.30 -13.58
CA LEU A 205 -39.87 19.84 -13.77
C LEU A 205 -38.65 19.50 -14.64
N GLU A 206 -38.40 20.26 -15.69
CA GLU A 206 -37.25 20.06 -16.57
C GLU A 206 -35.93 20.35 -15.84
N LEU A 207 -35.85 21.46 -15.10
CA LEU A 207 -34.70 21.79 -14.25
C LEU A 207 -34.45 20.72 -13.19
N LYS A 208 -35.51 20.18 -12.54
CA LYS A 208 -35.37 19.06 -11.60
C LYS A 208 -34.81 17.80 -12.27
N LYS A 209 -35.22 17.52 -13.51
CA LYS A 209 -34.71 16.38 -14.29
C LYS A 209 -33.22 16.58 -14.62
N GLN A 210 -32.84 17.76 -15.10
CA GLN A 210 -31.44 18.10 -15.37
C GLN A 210 -30.58 18.01 -14.11
N LEU A 211 -31.06 18.52 -12.96
CA LEU A 211 -30.35 18.41 -11.68
C LEU A 211 -30.09 16.96 -11.26
N ARG A 212 -31.04 16.05 -11.49
CA ARG A 212 -30.85 14.62 -11.22
C ARG A 212 -29.78 14.00 -12.12
N VAL A 213 -29.80 14.32 -13.42
CA VAL A 213 -28.79 13.84 -14.38
C VAL A 213 -27.40 14.34 -13.99
N MET A 214 -27.25 15.65 -13.74
CA MET A 214 -25.97 16.25 -13.34
C MET A 214 -25.43 15.67 -12.03
N ARG A 215 -26.29 15.34 -11.07
CA ARG A 215 -25.88 14.64 -9.84
C ARG A 215 -25.35 13.23 -10.12
N GLY A 216 -26.06 12.46 -10.96
CA GLY A 216 -25.60 11.13 -11.36
C GLY A 216 -24.27 11.16 -12.12
N GLU A 217 -24.10 12.12 -13.03
CA GLU A 217 -22.82 12.32 -13.74
C GLU A 217 -21.69 12.71 -12.79
N ARG A 218 -21.95 13.59 -11.82
CA ARG A 218 -20.97 13.97 -10.81
C ARG A 218 -20.55 12.76 -9.95
N GLU A 219 -21.50 11.94 -9.51
CA GLU A 219 -21.22 10.73 -8.73
C GLU A 219 -20.40 9.72 -9.56
N ALA A 220 -20.75 9.51 -10.82
CA ALA A 220 -20.00 8.63 -11.72
C ALA A 220 -18.57 9.13 -11.96
N MET A 221 -18.39 10.45 -12.13
CA MET A 221 -17.05 11.06 -12.27
C MET A 221 -16.25 10.97 -10.98
N GLN A 222 -16.89 11.13 -9.82
CA GLN A 222 -16.25 10.94 -8.52
C GLN A 222 -15.76 9.50 -8.34
N GLN A 223 -16.58 8.51 -8.67
CA GLN A 223 -16.17 7.09 -8.61
C GLN A 223 -14.98 6.80 -9.52
N LYS A 224 -14.96 7.34 -10.75
CA LYS A 224 -13.82 7.20 -11.67
C LYS A 224 -12.55 7.87 -11.13
N TYR A 225 -12.70 9.03 -10.50
CA TYR A 225 -11.58 9.72 -9.87
C TYR A 225 -11.01 8.90 -8.70
N ASP A 226 -11.88 8.40 -7.84
CA ASP A 226 -11.48 7.59 -6.68
C ASP A 226 -10.81 6.28 -7.12
N SER A 227 -11.33 5.61 -8.16
CA SER A 227 -10.71 4.40 -8.72
C SER A 227 -9.34 4.69 -9.35
N SER A 228 -9.23 5.79 -10.11
CA SER A 228 -7.95 6.21 -10.70
C SER A 228 -6.93 6.60 -9.62
N GLN A 229 -7.36 7.26 -8.54
CA GLN A 229 -6.50 7.58 -7.42
C GLN A 229 -6.02 6.31 -6.69
N ALA A 230 -6.89 5.31 -6.50
CA ALA A 230 -6.52 4.03 -5.91
C ALA A 230 -5.50 3.28 -6.79
N GLU A 231 -5.70 3.25 -8.11
CA GLU A 231 -4.75 2.67 -9.06
C GLU A 231 -3.40 3.40 -9.03
N ALA A 232 -3.41 4.74 -8.99
CA ALA A 232 -2.19 5.54 -8.91
C ALA A 232 -1.39 5.21 -7.64
N ARG A 233 -2.06 5.09 -6.48
CA ARG A 233 -1.41 4.66 -5.21
C ARG A 233 -0.82 3.26 -5.33
N HIS A 234 -1.55 2.32 -5.92
CA HIS A 234 -1.08 0.96 -6.13
C HIS A 234 0.13 0.89 -7.08
N LEU A 235 0.12 1.67 -8.17
CA LEU A 235 1.25 1.78 -9.09
C LEU A 235 2.47 2.40 -8.41
N GLN A 236 2.27 3.43 -7.58
CA GLN A 236 3.35 4.06 -6.83
C GLN A 236 3.98 3.10 -5.81
N GLN A 237 3.16 2.28 -5.13
CA GLN A 237 3.66 1.24 -4.24
C GLN A 237 4.46 0.18 -5.02
N ARG A 238 3.97 -0.29 -6.17
CA ARG A 238 4.71 -1.24 -7.03
C ARG A 238 6.01 -0.65 -7.56
N LEU A 239 6.04 0.64 -7.88
CA LEU A 239 7.26 1.34 -8.28
C LEU A 239 8.28 1.33 -7.14
N GLN A 240 7.86 1.68 -5.93
CA GLN A 240 8.73 1.69 -4.75
C GLN A 240 9.26 0.28 -4.41
N GLU A 241 8.41 -0.74 -4.51
CA GLU A 241 8.82 -2.14 -4.34
C GLU A 241 9.84 -2.55 -5.41
N ASN A 242 9.59 -2.23 -6.68
CA ASN A 242 10.55 -2.51 -7.77
C ASN A 242 11.87 -1.75 -7.60
N GLU A 243 11.85 -0.48 -7.20
CA GLU A 243 13.05 0.30 -6.91
C GLU A 243 13.86 -0.33 -5.77
N SER A 244 13.18 -0.78 -4.71
CA SER A 244 13.84 -1.48 -3.60
C SER A 244 14.49 -2.80 -4.04
N GLN A 245 13.80 -3.58 -4.89
CA GLN A 245 14.33 -4.83 -5.43
C GLN A 245 15.51 -4.60 -6.38
N LEU A 246 15.44 -3.55 -7.21
CA LEU A 246 16.55 -3.14 -8.08
C LEU A 246 17.75 -2.71 -7.25
N GLY A 247 17.54 -1.93 -6.19
CA GLY A 247 18.59 -1.55 -5.24
C GLY A 247 19.27 -2.77 -4.61
N LEU A 248 18.48 -3.73 -4.11
CA LEU A 248 19.01 -4.99 -3.55
C LEU A 248 19.84 -5.76 -4.59
N ARG A 249 19.31 -5.98 -5.80
CA ARG A 249 20.03 -6.67 -6.88
C ARG A 249 21.31 -5.94 -7.28
N GLN A 250 21.28 -4.61 -7.33
CA GLN A 250 22.46 -3.82 -7.63
C GLN A 250 23.52 -4.01 -6.54
N THR A 251 23.14 -3.96 -5.25
CA THR A 251 24.08 -4.20 -4.15
C THR A 251 24.65 -5.62 -4.18
N GLU A 252 23.83 -6.64 -4.46
CA GLU A 252 24.29 -8.03 -4.59
C GLU A 252 25.29 -8.19 -5.75
N LEU A 253 25.02 -7.55 -6.89
CA LEU A 253 25.92 -7.55 -8.04
C LEU A 253 27.23 -6.83 -7.72
N GLU A 254 27.17 -5.64 -7.12
CA GLU A 254 28.36 -4.88 -6.73
C GLU A 254 29.23 -5.65 -5.71
N GLU A 255 28.61 -6.30 -4.73
CA GLU A 255 29.33 -7.17 -3.80
C GLU A 255 29.92 -8.40 -4.50
N GLY A 256 29.18 -9.04 -5.40
CA GLY A 256 29.66 -10.16 -6.21
C GLY A 256 30.88 -9.77 -7.03
N PHE A 257 30.79 -8.65 -7.76
CA PHE A 257 31.91 -8.09 -8.53
C PHE A 257 33.11 -7.77 -7.64
N LYS A 258 32.92 -7.15 -6.47
CA LYS A 258 34.02 -6.87 -5.53
C LYS A 258 34.70 -8.15 -5.05
N ARG A 259 33.93 -9.20 -4.73
CA ARG A 259 34.47 -10.50 -4.29
C ARG A 259 35.26 -11.18 -5.40
N ASP A 260 34.71 -11.21 -6.62
CA ASP A 260 35.36 -11.84 -7.77
C ASP A 260 36.62 -11.07 -8.21
N MET A 261 36.57 -9.74 -8.19
CA MET A 261 37.73 -8.89 -8.46
C MET A 261 38.84 -9.14 -7.44
N ALA A 262 38.51 -9.22 -6.15
CA ALA A 262 39.49 -9.53 -5.11
C ALA A 262 40.11 -10.94 -5.28
N ARG A 263 39.30 -11.94 -5.66
CA ARG A 263 39.78 -13.29 -5.96
C ARG A 263 40.73 -13.29 -7.16
N LEU A 264 40.33 -12.67 -8.27
CA LEU A 264 41.14 -12.57 -9.48
C LEU A 264 42.44 -11.80 -9.23
N GLN A 265 42.40 -10.72 -8.45
CA GLN A 265 43.60 -9.97 -8.07
C GLN A 265 44.56 -10.84 -7.25
N ASN A 266 44.07 -11.63 -6.30
CA ASN A 266 44.89 -12.53 -5.50
C ASN A 266 45.50 -13.65 -6.36
N ASP A 267 44.72 -14.24 -7.26
CA ASP A 267 45.23 -15.27 -8.19
C ASP A 267 46.27 -14.68 -9.15
N PHE A 268 46.05 -13.47 -9.66
CA PHE A 268 47.02 -12.74 -10.48
C PHE A 268 48.32 -12.51 -9.73
N ASN A 269 48.26 -12.00 -8.49
CA ASN A 269 49.43 -11.78 -7.65
C ASN A 269 50.19 -13.10 -7.41
N ARG A 270 49.48 -14.18 -7.07
CA ARG A 270 50.08 -15.51 -6.85
C ARG A 270 50.79 -16.02 -8.09
N VAL A 271 50.15 -15.93 -9.27
CA VAL A 271 50.75 -16.38 -10.54
C VAL A 271 51.95 -15.49 -10.91
N SER A 272 51.86 -14.18 -10.68
CA SER A 272 52.96 -13.25 -10.91
C SER A 272 54.19 -13.58 -10.04
N GLU A 273 53.98 -13.85 -8.74
CA GLU A 273 55.04 -14.29 -7.82
C GLU A 273 55.66 -15.62 -8.25
N GLN A 274 54.82 -16.60 -8.64
CA GLN A 274 55.30 -17.88 -9.16
C GLN A 274 56.14 -17.69 -10.42
N LEU A 275 55.71 -16.83 -11.34
CA LEU A 275 56.46 -16.53 -12.56
C LEU A 275 57.82 -15.93 -12.23
N ALA A 276 57.88 -14.95 -11.34
CA ALA A 276 59.13 -14.32 -10.90
C ALA A 276 60.08 -15.35 -10.24
N ALA A 277 59.54 -16.22 -9.39
CA ALA A 277 60.32 -17.29 -8.75
C ALA A 277 60.88 -18.29 -9.78
N TRP A 278 60.09 -18.67 -10.78
CA TRP A 278 60.56 -19.54 -11.87
C TRP A 278 61.61 -18.88 -12.75
N GLN A 279 61.46 -17.59 -13.04
CA GLN A 279 62.47 -16.82 -13.77
C GLN A 279 63.80 -16.78 -12.99
N SER A 280 63.77 -16.49 -11.69
CA SER A 280 64.97 -16.52 -10.84
C SER A 280 65.64 -17.90 -10.83
N LYS A 281 64.87 -18.97 -10.61
CA LYS A 281 65.40 -20.35 -10.63
C LYS A 281 66.02 -20.71 -11.97
N TYR A 282 65.40 -20.29 -13.07
CA TYR A 282 65.92 -20.52 -14.41
C TYR A 282 67.26 -19.78 -14.62
N GLU A 283 67.36 -18.52 -14.20
CA GLU A 283 68.61 -17.75 -14.32
C GLU A 283 69.73 -18.32 -13.45
N GLU A 284 69.43 -18.74 -12.22
CA GLU A 284 70.35 -19.42 -11.32
C GLU A 284 70.86 -20.73 -11.94
N GLN A 285 69.96 -21.58 -12.46
CA GLN A 285 70.36 -22.82 -13.12
C GLN A 285 71.19 -22.56 -14.38
N ARG A 286 70.86 -21.52 -15.16
CA ARG A 286 71.64 -21.13 -16.34
C ARG A 286 73.07 -20.72 -15.96
N LEU A 287 73.24 -19.98 -14.86
CA LEU A 287 74.56 -19.59 -14.35
C LEU A 287 75.32 -20.80 -13.81
N LEU A 288 74.65 -21.68 -13.08
CA LEU A 288 75.24 -22.91 -12.55
C LEU A 288 75.71 -23.84 -13.68
N ASN A 289 74.90 -24.04 -14.71
CA ASN A 289 75.28 -24.84 -15.89
C ASN A 289 76.52 -24.26 -16.59
N ARG A 290 76.59 -22.93 -16.77
CA ARG A 290 77.80 -22.29 -17.30
C ARG A 290 79.03 -22.49 -16.42
N GLY A 291 78.85 -22.51 -15.10
CA GLY A 291 79.92 -22.83 -14.15
C GLY A 291 80.40 -24.28 -14.28
N LEU A 292 79.46 -25.23 -14.36
CA LEU A 292 79.76 -26.65 -14.57
C LEU A 292 80.47 -26.90 -15.91
N GLU A 293 80.04 -26.23 -16.99
CA GLU A 293 80.72 -26.30 -18.30
C GLU A 293 82.18 -25.83 -18.19
N ARG A 294 82.44 -24.72 -17.50
CA ARG A 294 83.82 -24.24 -17.26
C ARG A 294 84.63 -25.24 -16.44
N ASN A 295 84.06 -25.74 -15.34
CA ASN A 295 84.72 -26.72 -14.48
C ASN A 295 85.02 -28.02 -15.23
N SER A 296 84.12 -28.47 -16.11
CA SER A 296 84.35 -29.64 -16.96
C SER A 296 85.55 -29.43 -17.89
N VAL A 297 85.63 -28.25 -18.54
CA VAL A 297 86.76 -27.92 -19.40
C VAL A 297 88.08 -27.84 -18.62
N GLU A 298 88.07 -27.31 -17.40
CA GLU A 298 89.24 -27.27 -16.53
C GLU A 298 89.66 -28.66 -16.05
N ALA A 299 88.70 -29.51 -15.68
CA ALA A 299 88.94 -30.90 -15.29
C ALA A 299 89.51 -31.72 -16.45
N ASP A 300 89.01 -31.54 -17.68
CA ASP A 300 89.54 -32.22 -18.87
C ASP A 300 91.00 -31.81 -19.14
N LYS A 301 91.35 -30.52 -18.95
CA LYS A 301 92.74 -30.05 -19.05
C LYS A 301 93.64 -30.66 -17.97
N ALA A 302 93.17 -30.67 -16.73
CA ALA A 302 93.92 -31.26 -15.61
C ALA A 302 94.14 -32.76 -15.82
N LYS A 303 93.12 -33.48 -16.31
CA LYS A 303 93.21 -34.89 -16.67
C LYS A 303 94.26 -35.13 -17.76
N ALA A 304 94.23 -34.34 -18.84
CA ALA A 304 95.22 -34.44 -19.90
C ALA A 304 96.64 -34.22 -19.38
N LEU A 305 96.86 -33.24 -18.50
CA LEU A 305 98.17 -33.02 -17.87
C LEU A 305 98.60 -34.23 -17.02
N ALA A 306 97.72 -34.76 -16.18
CA ALA A 306 98.02 -35.92 -15.34
C ALA A 306 98.35 -37.18 -16.17
N GLU A 307 97.66 -37.41 -17.29
CA GLU A 307 97.97 -38.50 -18.23
C GLU A 307 99.37 -38.34 -18.84
N THR A 308 99.77 -37.12 -19.19
CA THR A 308 101.13 -36.86 -19.69
C THR A 308 102.21 -37.07 -18.61
N GLU A 309 101.94 -36.73 -17.35
CA GLU A 309 102.88 -36.99 -16.25
C GLU A 309 102.96 -38.48 -15.90
N SER A 310 101.83 -39.19 -15.88
CA SER A 310 101.76 -40.63 -15.63
C SER A 310 102.52 -41.43 -16.68
N THR A 311 102.33 -41.12 -17.96
CA THR A 311 103.09 -41.74 -19.06
C THR A 311 104.59 -41.50 -18.92
N ARG A 312 105.01 -40.28 -18.52
CA ARG A 312 106.42 -39.97 -18.23
C ARG A 312 106.97 -40.79 -17.06
N LEU A 313 106.22 -40.91 -15.96
CA LEU A 313 106.63 -41.68 -14.78
C LEU A 313 106.71 -43.18 -15.07
N SER A 314 105.75 -43.74 -15.82
CA SER A 314 105.76 -45.14 -16.23
C SER A 314 107.01 -45.47 -17.06
N ALA A 315 107.37 -44.62 -18.02
CA ALA A 315 108.60 -44.78 -18.81
C ALA A 315 109.89 -44.73 -17.94
N ALA A 316 109.89 -43.93 -16.86
CA ALA A 316 111.00 -43.90 -15.90
C ALA A 316 111.06 -45.19 -15.06
N MET A 317 109.91 -45.73 -14.64
CA MET A 317 109.81 -46.96 -13.87
C MET A 317 110.27 -48.19 -14.67
N GLU A 318 109.87 -48.30 -15.96
CA GLU A 318 110.35 -49.37 -16.85
C GLU A 318 111.88 -49.36 -17.00
N ARG A 319 112.52 -48.19 -17.02
CA ARG A 319 113.99 -48.09 -17.03
C ARG A 319 114.59 -48.66 -15.74
N SER A 320 113.99 -48.39 -14.59
CA SER A 320 114.48 -48.88 -13.30
C SER A 320 114.31 -50.39 -13.13
N SER A 321 113.20 -50.96 -13.62
CA SER A 321 112.94 -52.40 -13.54
C SER A 321 114.04 -53.24 -14.21
N LYS A 322 114.55 -52.78 -15.36
CA LYS A 322 115.62 -53.47 -16.10
C LYS A 322 116.92 -53.65 -15.31
N PHE A 323 117.17 -52.80 -14.31
CA PHE A 323 118.35 -52.90 -13.44
C PHE A 323 118.20 -54.02 -12.39
N VAL A 324 116.99 -54.18 -11.84
CA VAL A 324 116.69 -55.18 -10.80
C VAL A 324 116.71 -56.60 -11.39
N ASP A 325 116.15 -56.79 -12.58
CA ASP A 325 116.17 -58.08 -13.29
C ASP A 325 117.62 -58.54 -13.60
N LEU A 326 118.51 -57.59 -13.86
CA LEU A 326 119.92 -57.84 -14.15
C LEU A 326 120.66 -58.37 -12.91
N LEU A 327 120.36 -57.83 -11.72
CA LEU A 327 120.89 -58.28 -10.43
C LEU A 327 120.40 -59.68 -10.03
N LEU A 328 119.09 -59.94 -10.15
CA LEU A 328 118.49 -61.21 -9.72
C LEU A 328 118.90 -62.40 -10.58
N SER A 329 119.23 -62.16 -11.86
CA SER A 329 119.67 -63.22 -12.80
C SER A 329 121.09 -63.76 -12.54
N ARG A 330 121.89 -63.11 -11.69
CA ARG A 330 123.31 -63.43 -11.47
C ARG A 330 123.62 -64.07 -10.12
N ILE A 331 122.63 -64.21 -9.25
CA ILE A 331 122.78 -64.85 -7.93
C ILE A 331 122.80 -66.38 -8.09
N ASP A 332 123.81 -67.03 -7.52
CA ASP A 332 123.89 -68.50 -7.41
C ASP A 332 122.98 -69.01 -6.27
N TRP A 333 121.69 -69.14 -6.59
CA TRP A 333 120.65 -69.58 -5.67
C TRP A 333 120.95 -70.91 -4.96
N PRO A 334 121.53 -71.94 -5.61
CA PRO A 334 122.01 -73.15 -4.93
C PRO A 334 123.04 -72.89 -3.82
N LYS A 335 124.02 -72.01 -4.03
CA LYS A 335 125.07 -71.68 -3.04
C LYS A 335 124.48 -70.93 -1.85
N VAL A 336 123.55 -70.00 -2.11
CA VAL A 336 122.76 -69.30 -1.08
C VAL A 336 121.92 -70.29 -0.26
N GLY A 337 121.24 -71.22 -0.93
CA GLY A 337 120.44 -72.27 -0.25
C GLY A 337 121.27 -73.22 0.61
N ALA A 338 122.53 -73.49 0.23
CA ALA A 338 123.45 -74.28 1.06
C ALA A 338 123.94 -73.51 2.29
N ALA A 339 124.24 -72.21 2.16
CA ALA A 339 124.60 -71.35 3.30
C ALA A 339 123.42 -71.15 4.28
N MET A 340 122.18 -71.24 3.78
CA MET A 340 120.96 -71.26 4.61
C MET A 340 120.78 -72.56 5.42
N LYS A 341 121.54 -73.65 5.16
CA LYS A 341 121.54 -74.85 6.01
C LYS A 341 122.32 -74.59 7.30
N MET A 342 121.63 -73.92 8.22
CA MET A 342 122.00 -73.49 9.58
C MET A 342 123.25 -74.14 10.20
N ASN A 343 124.31 -73.33 10.31
CA ASN A 343 125.43 -73.54 11.21
C ASN A 343 124.94 -73.72 12.67
N PRO A 344 125.44 -74.70 13.47
CA PRO A 344 124.94 -75.01 14.81
C PRO A 344 124.81 -73.83 15.77
N THR A 345 125.72 -72.84 15.70
CA THR A 345 125.68 -71.63 16.55
C THR A 345 124.50 -70.73 16.21
N LEU A 346 124.17 -70.61 14.92
CA LEU A 346 123.04 -69.84 14.41
C LEU A 346 121.71 -70.51 14.72
N ARG A 347 121.64 -71.85 14.62
CA ARG A 347 120.46 -72.62 15.06
C ARG A 347 120.12 -72.34 16.52
N ARG A 348 121.13 -72.16 17.38
CA ARG A 348 120.96 -71.83 18.80
C ARG A 348 120.38 -70.42 19.01
N ASN A 349 120.87 -69.42 18.29
CA ASN A 349 120.39 -68.03 18.40
C ASN A 349 118.99 -67.86 17.80
N PHE A 350 118.72 -68.47 16.65
CA PHE A 350 117.38 -68.50 16.05
C PHE A 350 116.38 -69.22 16.96
N ASN A 351 116.73 -70.40 17.50
CA ASN A 351 115.88 -71.09 18.47
C ASN A 351 115.67 -70.28 19.76
N SER A 352 116.62 -69.43 20.17
CA SER A 352 116.45 -68.52 21.30
C SER A 352 115.44 -67.41 21.01
N LEU A 353 115.41 -66.89 19.79
CA LEU A 353 114.42 -65.89 19.33
C LEU A 353 113.04 -66.51 19.17
N VAL A 354 112.95 -67.69 18.56
CA VAL A 354 111.70 -68.47 18.45
C VAL A 354 111.11 -68.79 19.84
N ARG A 355 111.96 -69.10 20.83
CA ARG A 355 111.53 -69.30 22.22
C ARG A 355 110.95 -68.04 22.87
N LYS A 356 111.47 -66.84 22.54
CA LYS A 356 110.89 -65.57 23.02
C LYS A 356 109.54 -65.27 22.37
N LEU A 357 109.32 -65.76 21.16
CA LEU A 357 108.13 -65.52 20.34
C LEU A 357 106.98 -66.52 20.57
N ASN A 358 107.07 -67.42 21.58
CA ASN A 358 106.06 -68.44 21.89
C ASN A 358 105.51 -69.19 20.64
N TYR A 359 106.41 -69.54 19.71
CA TYR A 359 106.05 -70.27 18.49
C TYR A 359 105.90 -71.78 18.78
N GLU A 360 104.66 -72.22 19.00
CA GLU A 360 104.13 -73.61 19.10
C GLU A 360 104.76 -74.58 20.12
N GLU A 361 103.95 -75.59 20.51
CA GLU A 361 104.20 -76.52 21.63
C GLU A 361 105.46 -77.40 21.45
N ASP A 362 105.92 -77.63 20.22
CA ASP A 362 107.01 -78.58 19.90
C ASP A 362 108.39 -77.94 19.66
N ARG A 363 108.55 -76.62 19.82
CA ARG A 363 109.84 -75.89 19.96
C ARG A 363 110.99 -76.27 18.99
N SER A 364 110.70 -76.71 17.77
CA SER A 364 111.71 -76.91 16.71
C SER A 364 111.14 -76.61 15.32
N LEU A 365 111.81 -75.75 14.54
CA LEU A 365 111.38 -75.34 13.19
C LEU A 365 112.49 -75.62 12.15
N THR A 366 112.10 -76.12 10.97
CA THR A 366 112.94 -76.30 9.76
C THR A 366 112.58 -75.24 8.70
N ILE A 367 113.59 -74.69 8.01
CA ILE A 367 113.53 -73.40 7.27
C ILE A 367 112.91 -73.49 5.87
N GLU A 368 112.82 -74.67 5.27
CA GLU A 368 112.51 -74.79 3.83
C GLU A 368 111.08 -74.41 3.42
N GLY A 369 110.14 -74.24 4.37
CA GLY A 369 108.76 -73.78 4.10
C GLY A 369 108.26 -72.64 4.98
N THR A 370 109.05 -72.18 5.95
CA THR A 370 108.55 -71.45 7.13
C THR A 370 108.95 -69.98 7.20
N LEU A 371 109.83 -69.50 6.31
CA LEU A 371 110.29 -68.10 6.33
C LEU A 371 109.17 -67.14 5.95
N THR A 372 108.36 -67.48 4.94
CA THR A 372 107.21 -66.66 4.51
C THR A 372 106.14 -66.63 5.59
N GLU A 373 105.80 -67.78 6.18
CA GLU A 373 104.82 -67.87 7.28
C GLU A 373 105.29 -67.13 8.53
N PHE A 374 106.59 -67.23 8.86
CA PHE A 374 107.22 -66.47 9.92
C PHE A 374 107.11 -64.97 9.63
N TRP A 375 107.50 -64.52 8.44
CA TRP A 375 107.44 -63.10 8.06
C TRP A 375 106.01 -62.55 8.03
N GLU A 376 105.06 -63.32 7.51
CA GLU A 376 103.64 -62.98 7.55
C GLU A 376 103.11 -62.83 8.97
N LYS A 377 103.48 -63.74 9.89
CA LYS A 377 103.02 -63.65 11.28
C LYS A 377 103.59 -62.43 11.99
N LEU A 378 104.86 -62.08 11.72
CA LEU A 378 105.46 -60.85 12.24
C LEU A 378 104.75 -59.60 11.71
N ASN A 379 104.42 -59.55 10.41
CA ASN A 379 103.69 -58.43 9.81
C ASN A 379 102.24 -58.34 10.32
N LYS A 380 101.54 -59.47 10.49
CA LYS A 380 100.15 -59.48 11.00
C LYS A 380 100.00 -58.81 12.35
N SER A 381 100.96 -58.99 13.26
CA SER A 381 100.93 -58.33 14.57
C SER A 381 101.06 -56.80 14.47
N GLU A 382 101.87 -56.31 13.53
CA GLU A 382 102.06 -54.89 13.27
C GLU A 382 100.83 -54.28 12.60
N GLU A 383 100.26 -54.97 11.60
CA GLU A 383 99.00 -54.58 10.97
C GLU A 383 97.85 -54.51 11.99
N GLU A 384 97.76 -55.49 12.89
CA GLU A 384 96.74 -55.50 13.96
C GLU A 384 96.94 -54.34 14.93
N LEU A 385 98.19 -54.03 15.32
CA LEU A 385 98.49 -52.88 16.16
C LEU A 385 98.09 -51.56 15.47
N VAL A 386 98.48 -51.36 14.22
CA VAL A 386 98.13 -50.16 13.43
C VAL A 386 96.61 -50.04 13.29
N ARG A 387 95.91 -51.16 13.04
CA ARG A 387 94.45 -51.17 12.92
C ARG A 387 93.77 -50.80 14.23
N ARG A 388 94.22 -51.36 15.35
CA ARG A 388 93.68 -51.03 16.68
C ARG A 388 93.93 -49.58 17.06
N LEU A 389 95.08 -49.01 16.72
CA LEU A 389 95.36 -47.59 16.94
C LEU A 389 94.52 -46.69 16.04
N ALA A 390 94.41 -47.00 14.75
CA ALA A 390 93.63 -46.21 13.79
C ALA A 390 92.12 -46.22 14.11
N GLN A 391 91.63 -47.28 14.76
CA GLN A 391 90.24 -47.45 15.15
C GLN A 391 90.00 -47.32 16.66
N SER A 392 90.99 -46.80 17.41
CA SER A 392 90.99 -46.68 18.87
C SER A 392 89.71 -46.04 19.40
N ASN A 393 89.33 -44.86 18.89
CA ASN A 393 88.09 -44.16 19.26
C ASN A 393 86.82 -45.02 19.14
N THR A 394 86.77 -45.94 18.16
CA THR A 394 85.60 -46.79 17.92
C THR A 394 85.65 -48.06 18.79
N LEU A 395 86.82 -48.67 18.92
CA LEU A 395 87.02 -49.93 19.64
C LEU A 395 87.01 -49.74 21.16
N GLU A 396 87.53 -48.62 21.66
CA GLU A 396 87.46 -48.22 23.08
C GLU A 396 86.01 -48.16 23.58
N VAL A 397 85.14 -47.55 22.77
CA VAL A 397 83.71 -47.39 23.09
C VAL A 397 82.96 -48.72 22.98
N MET A 398 83.31 -49.59 22.02
CA MET A 398 82.71 -50.91 21.88
C MET A 398 83.07 -51.87 23.02
N ALA A 399 84.32 -51.84 23.50
CA ALA A 399 84.78 -52.73 24.56
C ALA A 399 84.21 -52.36 25.94
N GLY A 400 83.88 -51.09 26.17
CA GLY A 400 83.26 -50.61 27.41
C GLY A 400 84.19 -50.58 28.63
N ASP A 401 85.45 -50.99 28.47
CA ASP A 401 86.48 -51.02 29.51
C ASP A 401 87.79 -50.42 28.95
N LEU A 402 88.02 -49.13 29.26
CA LEU A 402 89.14 -48.36 28.72
C LEU A 402 90.51 -48.85 29.22
N PRO A 403 90.71 -49.12 30.53
CA PRO A 403 91.97 -49.69 31.03
C PRO A 403 92.34 -51.01 30.37
N ALA A 404 91.39 -51.95 30.25
CA ALA A 404 91.66 -53.26 29.67
C ALA A 404 92.03 -53.18 28.18
N PHE A 405 91.41 -52.27 27.41
CA PHE A 405 91.77 -52.04 26.01
C PHE A 405 93.23 -51.58 25.88
N TRP A 406 93.65 -50.58 26.67
CA TRP A 406 94.99 -50.05 26.60
C TRP A 406 96.06 -51.02 27.14
N GLU A 407 95.72 -51.88 28.09
CA GLU A 407 96.60 -52.97 28.52
C GLU A 407 96.88 -53.95 27.37
N GLN A 408 95.85 -54.36 26.62
CA GLN A 408 96.03 -55.20 25.43
C GLN A 408 96.85 -54.52 24.32
N VAL A 409 96.63 -53.22 24.08
CA VAL A 409 97.43 -52.45 23.11
C VAL A 409 98.90 -52.39 23.57
N SER A 410 99.16 -52.25 24.86
CA SER A 410 100.52 -52.26 25.42
C SER A 410 101.21 -53.62 25.29
N GLU A 411 100.49 -54.72 25.49
CA GLU A 411 101.00 -56.07 25.22
C GLU A 411 101.35 -56.24 23.73
N LEU A 412 100.46 -55.80 22.83
CA LEU A 412 100.71 -55.81 21.38
C LEU A 412 101.92 -54.96 20.97
N PHE A 413 102.15 -53.80 21.59
CA PHE A 413 103.37 -53.01 21.36
C PHE A 413 104.63 -53.78 21.74
N SER A 414 104.59 -54.51 22.86
CA SER A 414 105.71 -55.33 23.33
C SER A 414 105.98 -56.48 22.35
N ASP A 415 104.93 -57.14 21.86
CA ASP A 415 105.03 -58.18 20.85
C ASP A 415 105.59 -57.65 19.52
N VAL A 416 105.09 -56.50 19.04
CA VAL A 416 105.60 -55.86 17.82
C VAL A 416 107.06 -55.47 17.96
N GLN A 417 107.50 -54.99 19.13
CA GLN A 417 108.91 -54.69 19.38
C GLN A 417 109.78 -55.94 19.25
N ILE A 418 109.39 -57.06 19.87
CA ILE A 418 110.11 -58.34 19.74
C ILE A 418 110.11 -58.81 18.28
N ASN A 419 109.00 -58.62 17.57
CA ASN A 419 108.87 -58.98 16.16
C ASN A 419 109.79 -58.14 15.26
N LEU A 420 109.95 -56.85 15.55
CA LEU A 420 110.89 -55.98 14.84
C LEU A 420 112.35 -56.37 15.10
N GLU A 421 112.69 -56.72 16.34
CA GLU A 421 114.02 -57.27 16.68
C GLU A 421 114.29 -58.57 15.91
N ALA A 422 113.31 -59.47 15.85
CA ALA A 422 113.42 -60.72 15.10
C ALA A 422 113.58 -60.47 13.58
N ARG A 423 112.84 -59.51 13.01
CA ARG A 423 112.99 -59.11 11.61
C ARG A 423 114.34 -58.49 11.32
N SER A 424 114.82 -57.60 12.18
CA SER A 424 116.13 -56.97 12.05
C SER A 424 117.26 -58.00 12.10
N PHE A 425 117.17 -58.95 13.04
CA PHE A 425 118.12 -60.07 13.10
C PHE A 425 118.09 -60.93 11.83
N MET A 426 116.91 -61.28 11.34
CA MET A 426 116.77 -62.06 10.10
C MET A 426 117.27 -61.32 8.86
N LEU A 427 117.03 -60.01 8.77
CA LEU A 427 117.56 -59.18 7.69
C LEU A 427 119.08 -59.07 7.76
N GLY A 428 119.65 -58.88 8.95
CA GLY A 428 121.10 -58.93 9.16
C GLY A 428 121.69 -60.28 8.76
N PHE A 429 121.01 -61.38 9.09
CA PHE A 429 121.41 -62.72 8.71
C PHE A 429 121.32 -62.95 7.19
N LEU A 430 120.22 -62.55 6.55
CA LEU A 430 120.08 -62.62 5.09
C LEU A 430 121.12 -61.75 4.38
N GLN A 431 121.41 -60.57 4.93
CA GLN A 431 122.47 -59.69 4.46
C GLN A 431 123.84 -60.37 4.59
N GLU A 432 124.17 -60.97 5.72
CA GLU A 432 125.41 -61.72 5.91
C GLU A 432 125.53 -62.89 4.93
N ILE A 433 124.48 -63.69 4.73
CA ILE A 433 124.47 -64.76 3.73
C ILE A 433 124.68 -64.17 2.33
N PHE A 434 123.95 -63.12 1.99
CA PHE A 434 124.00 -62.48 0.69
C PHE A 434 125.42 -61.98 0.38
N PHE A 435 126.06 -61.27 1.31
CA PHE A 435 127.43 -60.77 1.15
C PHE A 435 128.53 -61.83 1.36
N GLN A 436 128.24 -62.97 2.00
CA GLN A 436 129.14 -64.14 2.00
C GLN A 436 129.08 -64.91 0.67
N SER A 437 127.97 -64.82 -0.05
CA SER A 437 127.74 -65.55 -1.31
C SER A 437 128.13 -64.78 -2.57
N ILE A 438 128.28 -63.46 -2.48
CA ILE A 438 128.67 -62.56 -3.58
C ILE A 438 130.13 -62.17 -3.42
N GLU A 439 130.97 -62.52 -4.39
CA GLU A 439 132.36 -62.06 -4.47
C GLU A 439 132.42 -60.73 -5.26
N LEU A 440 133.39 -59.85 -4.97
CA LEU A 440 133.54 -58.55 -5.65
C LEU A 440 133.73 -58.68 -7.18
N GLU A 441 134.14 -59.85 -7.64
CA GLU A 441 134.27 -60.21 -9.05
C GLU A 441 132.91 -60.50 -9.71
N ASP A 442 131.90 -60.92 -8.95
CA ASP A 442 130.53 -61.16 -9.42
C ASP A 442 129.77 -59.85 -9.71
N LEU A 443 130.33 -58.71 -9.30
CA LEU A 443 129.83 -57.35 -9.57
C LEU A 443 130.47 -56.71 -10.81
N GLN A 444 131.37 -57.42 -11.52
CA GLN A 444 132.00 -56.92 -12.75
C GLN A 444 131.13 -57.22 -13.99
N GLU A 445 131.04 -56.26 -14.91
CA GLU A 445 130.23 -56.41 -16.13
C GLU A 445 130.68 -57.63 -16.97
N PRO A 446 129.76 -58.50 -17.41
CA PRO A 446 130.11 -59.62 -18.27
C PRO A 446 130.60 -59.12 -19.63
N VAL A 447 131.85 -59.44 -19.98
CA VAL A 447 132.43 -59.14 -21.29
C VAL A 447 131.76 -60.02 -22.35
N VAL A 448 130.80 -59.45 -23.07
CA VAL A 448 130.13 -60.14 -24.19
C VAL A 448 131.13 -60.33 -25.34
N PRO A 449 131.40 -61.56 -25.82
CA PRO A 449 132.28 -61.78 -26.96
C PRO A 449 131.66 -61.22 -28.24
N LYS A 450 132.37 -60.30 -28.90
CA LYS A 450 131.96 -59.69 -30.17
C LYS A 450 131.93 -60.75 -31.29
N ASN A 451 130.76 -61.32 -31.57
CA ASN A 451 130.56 -62.11 -32.79
C ASN A 451 129.68 -61.37 -33.81
N LYS A 452 130.42 -60.71 -34.72
CA LYS A 452 130.19 -60.51 -36.15
C LYS A 452 128.74 -60.30 -36.64
N LEU A 453 128.47 -59.02 -36.95
CA LEU A 453 127.53 -58.56 -37.97
C LEU A 453 127.48 -59.50 -39.18
N LYS A 454 126.30 -60.03 -39.49
CA LYS A 454 125.97 -60.51 -40.84
C LYS A 454 125.08 -59.47 -41.51
N LYS A 455 125.50 -59.09 -42.72
CA LYS A 455 124.77 -58.27 -43.69
C LYS A 455 123.43 -58.91 -44.06
#